data_AF-A0A395YJ66-F1
#
_entry.id   AF-A0A395YJ66-F1
#
_cell.length_a   1.000
_cell.length_b   1.000
_cell.length_c   1.000
_cell.angle_alpha   90.00
_cell.angle_beta   90.00
_cell.angle_gamma   90.00
#
_symmetry.space_group_name_H-M   'P 1'
#
loop_
_entity.id
_entity.type
_entity.pdbx_description
1 polymer ?
#
loop_
_entity_poly.entity_id
_entity_poly.type
_entity_poly.pdbx_seq_one_letter_code
_entity_poly.pdbx_strand_id
1 'polypeptide(L)'
;MVLYLKIMETGFNEMFAMFTAAFLVSLLSQIFARIFKAPVTIFLVPGILPLVPGVGMYRIVYYLLLEDSSMSGYYFLYTLQMASMIAVAIFVTDTIFQIIRRVGEMNGSERD
;
A
#
# COMPACT_ATOMS: atom_id res chain seq x y z
N MET A 1 -6.32 -7.85 -2.37
CA MET A 1 -7.72 -7.81 -2.89
C MET A 1 -8.71 -8.51 -1.97
N VAL A 2 -8.58 -9.81 -1.68
CA VAL A 2 -9.50 -10.51 -0.74
C VAL A 2 -9.55 -9.83 0.64
N LEU A 3 -8.38 -9.41 1.15
CA LEU A 3 -8.28 -8.68 2.41
C LEU A 3 -9.02 -7.32 2.39
N TYR A 4 -8.93 -6.59 1.28
CA TYR A 4 -9.65 -5.33 1.10
C TYR A 4 -11.17 -5.54 1.15
N LEU A 5 -11.67 -6.53 0.38
CA LEU A 5 -13.10 -6.86 0.35
C LEU A 5 -13.61 -7.25 1.74
N LYS A 6 -12.85 -8.05 2.48
CA LYS A 6 -13.22 -8.50 3.83
C LYS A 6 -13.25 -7.35 4.87
N ILE A 7 -12.43 -6.32 4.69
CA ILE A 7 -12.45 -5.13 5.57
C ILE A 7 -13.59 -4.17 5.18
N MET A 8 -14.04 -4.18 3.92
CA MET A 8 -15.22 -3.42 3.54
C MET A 8 -16.52 -4.02 4.11
N GLU A 9 -16.60 -5.35 4.23
CA GLU A 9 -17.75 -6.04 4.84
C GLU A 9 -17.98 -5.67 6.31
N THR A 10 -16.94 -5.22 7.02
CA THR A 10 -17.04 -4.78 8.42
C THR A 10 -17.48 -3.32 8.57
N GLY A 11 -17.76 -2.61 7.47
CA GLY A 11 -18.29 -1.24 7.50
C GLY A 11 -17.23 -0.15 7.74
N PHE A 12 -15.95 -0.48 7.60
CA PHE A 12 -14.87 0.51 7.70
C PHE A 12 -14.78 1.39 6.45
N ASN A 13 -14.22 2.59 6.63
CA ASN A 13 -13.98 3.53 5.53
C ASN A 13 -13.00 2.93 4.51
N GLU A 14 -13.31 3.09 3.23
CA GLU A 14 -12.57 2.56 2.08
C GLU A 14 -11.08 2.93 2.09
N MET A 15 -10.74 4.14 2.55
CA MET A 15 -9.35 4.59 2.69
C MET A 15 -8.58 3.77 3.74
N PHE A 16 -9.23 3.46 4.86
CA PHE A 16 -8.65 2.65 5.92
C PHE A 16 -8.47 1.20 5.46
N ALA A 17 -9.45 0.65 4.73
CA ALA A 17 -9.35 -0.67 4.13
C ALA A 17 -8.16 -0.77 3.16
N MET A 18 -7.93 0.24 2.32
CA MET A 18 -6.76 0.30 1.44
C MET A 18 -5.45 0.38 2.21
N PHE A 19 -5.38 1.24 3.23
CA PHE A 19 -4.19 1.37 4.08
C PHE A 19 -3.84 0.03 4.73
N THR A 20 -4.79 -0.62 5.40
CA THR A 20 -4.56 -1.89 6.09
C THR A 20 -4.22 -3.02 5.11
N ALA A 21 -4.86 -3.06 3.94
CA ALA A 21 -4.54 -4.05 2.93
C ALA A 21 -3.11 -3.89 2.40
N ALA A 22 -2.70 -2.67 2.06
CA ALA A 22 -1.35 -2.36 1.61
C ALA A 22 -0.30 -2.63 2.71
N PHE A 23 -0.61 -2.28 3.96
CA PHE A 23 0.25 -2.52 5.12
C PHE A 23 0.51 -4.01 5.31
N LEU A 24 -0.53 -4.84 5.29
CA LEU A 24 -0.40 -6.29 5.46
C LEU A 24 0.33 -6.95 4.29
N VAL A 25 0.07 -6.54 3.06
CA VAL A 25 0.82 -7.03 1.88
C VAL A 25 2.30 -6.69 2.00
N SER A 26 2.64 -5.45 2.39
CA SER A 26 4.03 -5.04 2.54
C SER A 26 4.73 -5.76 3.69
N LEU A 27 4.05 -5.90 4.83
CA LEU A 27 4.55 -6.65 5.99
C LEU A 27 4.88 -8.10 5.62
N LEU A 28 3.95 -8.79 4.95
CA LEU A 28 4.16 -10.18 4.50
C LEU A 28 5.28 -10.27 3.46
N SER A 29 5.36 -9.31 2.54
CA SER A 29 6.44 -9.27 1.54
C SER A 29 7.82 -9.19 2.20
N GLN A 30 7.95 -8.41 3.27
CA GLN A 30 9.20 -8.28 4.00
C GLN A 30 9.57 -9.51 4.84
N ILE A 31 8.57 -10.25 5.32
CA ILE A 31 8.76 -11.53 6.02
C ILE A 31 9.23 -12.59 5.00
N PHE A 32 8.51 -12.72 3.89
CA PHE A 32 8.83 -13.73 2.85
C PHE A 32 10.16 -13.45 2.17
N ALA A 33 10.50 -12.19 1.91
CA ALA A 33 11.82 -11.82 1.39
C ALA A 33 12.97 -12.37 2.23
N ARG A 34 12.81 -12.38 3.56
CA ARG A 34 13.80 -12.93 4.49
C ARG A 34 13.85 -14.45 4.50
N ILE A 35 12.69 -15.09 4.47
CA ILE A 35 12.59 -16.55 4.44
C ILE A 35 13.19 -17.11 3.15
N PHE A 36 12.84 -16.51 2.01
CA PHE A 36 13.27 -16.97 0.69
C PHE A 36 14.57 -16.33 0.19
N LYS A 37 15.20 -15.45 0.98
CA LYS A 37 16.44 -14.73 0.64
C LYS A 37 16.39 -14.05 -0.72
N ALA A 38 15.26 -13.40 -1.01
CA ALA A 38 14.97 -12.77 -2.29
C ALA A 38 14.61 -11.28 -2.10
N PRO A 39 14.79 -10.43 -3.11
CA PRO A 39 14.39 -9.02 -3.05
C PRO A 39 12.91 -8.86 -2.66
N VAL A 40 12.62 -7.94 -1.73
CA VAL A 40 11.24 -7.64 -1.26
C VAL A 40 10.30 -7.29 -2.41
N THR A 41 10.83 -6.63 -3.44
CA THR A 41 10.07 -6.21 -4.63
C THR A 41 9.42 -7.36 -5.38
N ILE A 42 9.98 -8.57 -5.34
CA ILE A 42 9.41 -9.76 -6.00
C ILE A 42 8.06 -10.15 -5.38
N PHE A 43 7.90 -9.94 -4.08
CA PHE A 43 6.63 -10.22 -3.38
C PHE A 43 5.72 -8.98 -3.36
N LEU A 44 6.31 -7.79 -3.18
CA LEU A 44 5.58 -6.55 -2.99
C LEU A 44 4.84 -6.12 -4.27
N VAL A 45 5.53 -6.05 -5.41
CA VAL A 45 4.96 -5.54 -6.67
C VAL A 45 3.69 -6.30 -7.07
N PRO A 46 3.69 -7.64 -7.22
CA PRO A 46 2.47 -8.37 -7.58
C PRO A 46 1.39 -8.30 -6.51
N GLY A 47 1.76 -8.14 -5.24
CA GLY A 47 0.80 -8.00 -4.14
C GLY A 47 0.06 -6.65 -4.13
N ILE A 48 0.72 -5.57 -4.52
CA ILE A 48 0.12 -4.21 -4.53
C ILE A 48 -0.60 -3.89 -5.85
N LEU A 49 -0.24 -4.54 -6.96
CA LEU A 49 -0.88 -4.33 -8.26
C LEU A 49 -2.42 -4.30 -8.22
N PRO A 50 -3.12 -5.26 -7.58
CA PRO A 50 -4.58 -5.24 -7.50
C PRO A 50 -5.17 -4.21 -6.53
N LEU A 51 -4.34 -3.54 -5.71
CA LEU A 51 -4.79 -2.47 -4.81
C LEU A 51 -4.74 -1.09 -5.50
N VAL A 52 -3.98 -0.94 -6.58
CA VAL A 52 -3.86 0.34 -7.28
C VAL A 52 -5.22 0.73 -7.89
N PRO A 53 -5.70 1.97 -7.68
CA PRO A 53 -7.02 2.42 -8.13
C PRO A 53 -7.05 2.69 -9.65
N GLY A 54 -7.02 1.64 -10.47
CA GLY A 54 -7.08 1.74 -11.94
C GLY A 54 -8.41 2.29 -12.46
N VAL A 55 -9.53 1.90 -11.84
CA VAL A 55 -10.87 2.43 -12.18
C VAL A 55 -10.97 3.93 -11.88
N GLY A 56 -10.28 4.40 -10.82
CA GLY A 56 -10.20 5.83 -10.49
C GLY A 56 -9.54 6.62 -11.63
N MET A 57 -8.40 6.14 -12.14
CA MET A 57 -7.71 6.75 -13.29
C MET A 57 -8.59 6.79 -14.55
N TYR A 58 -9.29 5.68 -14.85
CA TYR A 58 -10.21 5.65 -15.98
C TYR A 58 -11.32 6.70 -15.85
N ARG A 59 -11.92 6.84 -14.66
CA ARG A 59 -12.98 7.82 -14.40
C ARG A 59 -12.49 9.26 -14.56
N ILE A 60 -11.28 9.57 -14.14
CA ILE A 60 -10.70 10.91 -14.33
C ILE A 60 -10.69 11.26 -15.82
N VAL A 61 -10.09 10.41 -16.65
CA VAL A 61 -10.01 10.65 -18.10
C VAL A 61 -11.40 10.68 -18.73
N TYR A 62 -12.28 9.78 -18.32
CA TYR A 62 -13.65 9.73 -18.79
C TYR A 62 -14.40 11.05 -18.56
N TYR A 63 -14.34 11.61 -17.34
CA TYR A 63 -15.01 12.89 -17.04
C TYR A 63 -14.30 14.10 -17.63
N LEU A 64 -12.97 14.04 -17.86
CA LEU A 64 -12.26 15.05 -18.64
C LEU A 64 -12.79 15.14 -20.07
N LEU A 65 -13.02 13.99 -20.72
CA LEU A 65 -13.56 13.95 -22.09
C LEU A 65 -15.02 14.41 -22.17
N LEU A 66 -15.78 14.28 -21.09
CA LEU A 66 -17.15 14.80 -20.97
C LEU A 66 -17.20 16.29 -20.58
N GLU A 67 -16.05 16.95 -20.47
CA GLU A 67 -15.91 18.35 -20.01
C GLU A 67 -16.50 18.60 -18.60
N ASP A 68 -16.74 17.55 -17.82
CA ASP A 68 -17.21 17.62 -16.44
C ASP A 68 -16.01 17.76 -15.49
N SER A 69 -15.51 18.99 -15.39
CA SER A 69 -14.37 19.34 -14.55
C SER A 69 -14.62 19.08 -13.06
N SER A 70 -15.88 19.16 -12.61
CA SER A 70 -16.26 18.90 -11.22
C SER A 70 -16.06 17.44 -10.85
N MET A 71 -16.61 16.52 -11.67
CA MET A 71 -16.45 15.08 -11.44
C MET A 71 -15.02 14.61 -11.68
N SER A 72 -14.35 15.15 -12.70
CA SER A 72 -12.93 14.87 -12.95
C SER A 72 -12.06 15.23 -11.73
N GLY A 73 -12.22 16.43 -11.18
CA GLY A 73 -11.49 16.88 -9.99
C GLY A 73 -11.78 16.02 -8.76
N TYR A 74 -13.04 15.60 -8.58
CA TYR A 74 -13.42 14.69 -7.50
C TYR A 74 -12.70 13.34 -7.60
N TYR A 75 -12.76 12.67 -8.75
CA TYR A 75 -12.08 11.38 -8.93
C TYR A 75 -10.56 11.51 -8.89
N PHE A 76 -10.01 12.65 -9.30
CA PHE A 76 -8.59 12.95 -9.20
C PHE A 76 -8.13 12.95 -7.74
N LEU A 77 -8.77 13.75 -6.90
CA LEU A 77 -8.45 13.83 -5.47
C LEU A 77 -8.69 12.49 -4.77
N TYR A 78 -9.81 11.83 -5.07
CA TYR A 78 -10.15 10.54 -4.48
C TYR A 78 -9.11 9.45 -4.85
N THR A 79 -8.73 9.36 -6.12
CA THR A 79 -7.71 8.41 -6.59
C THR A 79 -6.34 8.71 -5.97
N LEU A 80 -5.98 9.99 -5.87
CA LEU A 80 -4.75 10.44 -5.24
C LEU A 80 -4.70 10.08 -3.75
N GLN A 81 -5.80 10.26 -3.02
CA GLN A 81 -5.92 9.87 -1.62
C GLN A 81 -5.70 8.37 -1.44
N MET A 82 -6.34 7.54 -2.28
CA MET A 82 -6.19 6.09 -2.23
C MET A 82 -4.75 5.65 -2.54
N ALA A 83 -4.12 6.23 -3.56
CA ALA A 83 -2.71 6.00 -3.87
C ALA A 83 -1.79 6.43 -2.72
N SER A 84 -2.11 7.54 -2.05
CA SER A 84 -1.36 8.04 -0.89
C SER A 84 -1.45 7.07 0.28
N MET A 85 -2.62 6.48 0.55
CA MET A 85 -2.78 5.47 1.60
C MET A 85 -1.88 4.25 1.36
N ILE A 86 -1.79 3.78 0.12
CA ILE A 86 -0.90 2.67 -0.26
C ILE A 86 0.57 3.06 -0.04
N ALA A 87 0.97 4.25 -0.50
CA ALA A 87 2.34 4.75 -0.36
C ALA A 87 2.75 4.88 1.12
N VAL A 88 1.89 5.47 1.95
CA VAL A 88 2.13 5.62 3.39
C VAL A 88 2.23 4.25 4.07
N ALA A 89 1.34 3.31 3.75
CA ALA A 89 1.40 1.97 4.32
C ALA A 89 2.74 1.27 4.04
N ILE A 90 3.21 1.33 2.78
CA ILE A 90 4.51 0.76 2.39
C ILE A 90 5.65 1.47 3.13
N PHE A 91 5.66 2.81 3.14
CA PHE A 91 6.68 3.60 3.83
C PHE A 91 6.77 3.28 5.32
N VAL A 92 5.62 3.19 6.02
CA VAL A 92 5.57 2.84 7.43
C VAL A 92 6.13 1.44 7.68
N THR A 93 5.74 0.45 6.87
CA THR A 93 6.30 -0.90 7.03
C THR A 93 7.80 -0.94 6.79
N ASP A 94 8.32 -0.27 5.76
CA ASP A 94 9.76 -0.22 5.47
C ASP A 94 10.54 0.43 6.62
N THR A 95 10.01 1.54 7.15
CA THR A 95 10.59 2.24 8.31
C THR A 95 10.66 1.33 9.54
N ILE A 96 9.57 0.64 9.89
CA ILE A 96 9.53 -0.27 11.04
C ILE A 96 10.62 -1.35 10.92
N PHE A 97 10.75 -1.98 9.76
CA PHE A 97 11.74 -3.03 9.58
C PHE A 97 13.16 -2.52 9.51
N GLN A 98 13.40 -1.33 8.95
CA GLN A 98 14.69 -0.69 9.00
C GLN A 98 15.13 -0.41 10.45
N ILE A 99 14.21 0.06 11.29
CA ILE A 99 14.48 0.28 12.73
C ILE A 99 14.80 -1.03 13.43
N ILE A 100 13.97 -2.07 13.25
CA ILE A 100 14.20 -3.40 13.86
C ILE A 100 15.57 -3.95 13.47
N ARG A 101 15.97 -3.80 12.20
CA ARG A 101 17.29 -4.24 11.73
C ARG A 101 18.42 -3.48 12.41
N ARG A 102 18.34 -2.15 12.46
CA ARG A 102 19.35 -1.30 13.11
C ARG A 102 19.50 -1.62 14.61
N VAL A 103 18.39 -1.85 15.31
CA VAL A 103 18.41 -2.22 16.74
C VAL A 103 19.06 -3.60 16.94
N GLY A 104 18.76 -4.56 16.06
CA GLY A 104 19.42 -5.87 16.08
C GLY A 104 20.93 -5.80 15.87
N GLU A 105 21.39 -4.94 14.96
CA GLU A 105 22.82 -4.71 14.68
C GLU A 105 23.54 -4.08 15.88
N MET A 106 22.94 -3.07 16.56
CA MET A 106 23.54 -2.44 17.75
C MET A 106 23.70 -3.42 18.92
N ASN A 107 22.71 -4.27 19.17
CA ASN A 107 22.76 -5.25 20.27
C ASN A 107 23.80 -6.37 20.05
N GLY A 108 24.24 -6.58 18.80
CA GLY A 108 25.35 -7.50 18.49
C GLY A 108 26.71 -6.89 18.81
N SER A 109 26.88 -5.58 18.60
CA SER A 109 28.13 -4.86 18.81
C SER A 109 28.53 -4.69 20.29
N GLU A 110 27.59 -4.79 21.24
CA GLU A 110 27.89 -4.73 22.68
C GLU A 110 28.31 -6.09 23.28
N ARG A 111 28.24 -7.17 22.49
CA ARG A 111 28.55 -8.55 22.94
C ARG A 111 29.90 -9.09 22.46
N ASP A 112 30.59 -8.35 21.59
CA ASP A 112 31.94 -8.63 21.08
C ASP A 112 32.98 -7.73 21.77
#